data_AF-A0A0B6Y6Q2-F1
#
_entry.id   AF-A0A0B6Y6Q2-F1
#
_cell.length_a   1.000
_cell.length_b   1.000
_cell.length_c   1.000
_cell.angle_alpha   90.00
_cell.angle_beta   90.00
_cell.angle_gamma   90.00
#
_symmetry.space_group_name_H-M   'P 1'
#
loop_
_entity.id
_entity.type
_entity.pdbx_description
1 polymer ?
#
loop_
_entity_poly.entity_id
_entity_poly.type
_entity_poly.pdbx_seq_one_letter_code
_entity_poly.pdbx_strand_id
1 'polypeptide(L)'
;RFLRNETDSQTKWDQYSTDVRLADRIDHMRKCKESLERALAQLDQEIADLSEAKETSEKALDAMNLRTDIAIECLTLRDGRRNIEVVEDEPENQLHKEVEVIDGIKKSLQQRISDSFEQLCLLQEARQQVQANLMDKSNAISIDIDQY
;
A
#
# COMPACT_ATOMS: atom_id res chain seq x y z
N ARG A 1 58.34 26.57 23.27
CA ARG A 1 57.41 26.09 24.33
C ARG A 1 56.03 26.74 24.20
N PHE A 2 55.95 28.08 24.03
CA PHE A 2 54.68 28.79 23.79
C PHE A 2 53.87 28.25 22.60
N LEU A 3 54.47 28.19 21.41
CA LEU A 3 53.82 27.66 20.19
C LEU A 3 53.23 26.27 20.39
N ARG A 4 53.96 25.34 21.03
CA ARG A 4 53.49 23.98 21.31
C ARG A 4 52.25 23.96 22.23
N ASN A 5 52.24 24.78 23.28
CA ASN A 5 51.08 24.86 24.18
C ASN A 5 49.86 25.47 23.48
N GLU A 6 50.08 26.44 22.60
CA GLU A 6 49.04 27.05 21.77
C GLU A 6 48.47 26.04 20.77
N THR A 7 49.33 25.26 20.10
CA THR A 7 48.87 24.19 19.18
C THR A 7 48.14 23.08 19.92
N ASP A 8 48.62 22.68 21.10
CA ASP A 8 47.99 21.66 21.94
C ASP A 8 46.61 22.13 22.45
N SER A 9 46.47 23.41 22.78
CA SER A 9 45.20 24.00 23.24
C SER A 9 44.20 24.12 22.10
N GLN A 10 44.66 24.52 20.91
CA GLN A 10 43.84 24.59 19.70
C GLN A 10 43.33 23.19 19.30
N THR A 11 44.21 22.19 19.28
CA THR A 11 43.85 20.80 18.95
C THR A 11 42.78 20.26 19.90
N LYS A 12 42.88 20.53 21.21
CA LYS A 12 41.87 20.09 22.19
C LYS A 12 40.51 20.76 21.97
N TRP A 13 40.51 22.05 21.62
CA TRP A 13 39.28 22.77 21.30
C TRP A 13 38.62 22.25 20.02
N ASP A 14 39.42 21.99 18.99
CA ASP A 14 38.95 21.46 17.72
C ASP A 14 38.39 20.04 17.89
N GLN A 15 39.04 19.20 18.71
CA GLN A 15 38.56 17.86 19.07
C GLN A 15 37.20 17.96 19.80
N TYR A 16 37.12 18.75 20.86
CA TYR A 16 35.88 18.92 21.63
C TYR A 16 34.72 19.44 20.76
N SER A 17 34.99 20.43 19.90
CA SER A 17 34.01 20.97 18.95
C SER A 17 33.53 19.91 17.96
N THR A 18 34.44 19.04 17.50
CA THR A 18 34.12 17.93 16.60
C THR A 18 33.27 16.86 17.29
N ASP A 19 33.62 16.48 18.53
CA ASP A 19 32.90 15.47 19.32
C ASP A 19 31.45 15.91 19.60
N VAL A 20 31.23 17.18 19.96
CA VAL A 20 29.89 17.73 20.19
C VAL A 20 29.04 17.70 18.91
N ARG A 21 29.61 18.11 17.77
CA ARG A 21 28.91 18.06 16.47
C ARG A 21 28.59 16.65 16.01
N LEU A 22 29.47 15.70 16.32
CA LEU A 22 29.26 14.28 16.04
C LEU A 22 28.13 13.71 16.89
N ALA A 23 28.09 14.05 18.18
CA ALA A 23 27.01 13.66 19.08
C ALA A 23 25.63 14.19 18.63
N ASP A 24 25.55 15.48 18.26
CA ASP A 24 24.32 16.08 17.72
C ASP A 24 23.86 15.36 16.43
N ARG A 25 24.80 15.08 15.52
CA ARG A 25 24.51 14.36 14.27
C ARG A 25 23.98 12.94 14.55
N ILE A 26 24.57 12.22 15.50
CA ILE A 26 24.10 10.89 15.92
C ILE A 26 22.66 10.96 16.45
N ASP A 27 22.34 11.94 17.30
CA ASP A 27 20.97 12.13 17.82
C ASP A 27 19.97 12.44 16.70
N HIS A 28 20.33 13.33 15.77
CA HIS A 28 19.52 13.62 14.59
C HIS A 28 19.27 12.39 13.71
N MET A 29 20.30 11.57 13.47
CA MET A 29 20.17 10.34 12.69
C MET A 29 19.29 9.30 13.39
N ARG A 30 19.37 9.17 14.72
CA ARG A 30 18.51 8.29 15.51
C ARG A 30 17.04 8.68 15.38
N LYS A 31 16.70 9.96 15.55
CA LYS A 31 15.33 10.47 15.38
C LYS A 31 14.79 10.24 13.96
N CYS A 32 15.65 10.40 12.95
CA CYS A 32 15.30 10.12 11.56
C CYS A 32 15.01 8.62 11.36
N LYS A 33 15.85 7.74 11.90
CA LYS A 33 15.66 6.29 11.87
C LYS A 33 14.34 5.87 12.53
N GLU A 34 14.05 6.34 13.73
CA GLU A 34 12.79 6.05 14.43
C GLU A 34 11.56 6.51 13.62
N SER A 35 11.67 7.64 12.92
CA SER A 35 10.58 8.13 12.07
C SER A 35 10.39 7.28 10.83
N LEU A 36 11.46 6.80 10.21
CA LEU A 36 11.41 5.86 9.08
C LEU A 36 10.88 4.48 9.49
N GLU A 37 11.24 3.97 10.67
CA GLU A 37 10.72 2.71 11.21
C GLU A 37 9.21 2.80 11.47
N ARG A 38 8.73 3.92 12.02
CA ARG A 38 7.29 4.18 12.18
C ARG A 38 6.57 4.25 10.84
N ALA A 39 7.14 4.95 9.86
CA ALA A 39 6.56 5.03 8.51
C ALA A 39 6.51 3.65 7.85
N LEU A 40 7.54 2.83 8.02
CA LEU A 40 7.57 1.46 7.51
C LEU A 40 6.44 0.61 8.11
N ALA A 41 6.23 0.68 9.42
CA ALA A 41 5.15 -0.04 10.09
C ALA A 41 3.77 0.41 9.61
N GLN A 42 3.58 1.70 9.34
CA GLN A 42 2.35 2.24 8.77
C GLN A 42 2.11 1.73 7.34
N LEU A 43 3.14 1.71 6.50
CA LEU A 43 3.06 1.16 5.15
C LEU A 43 2.73 -0.33 5.16
N ASP A 44 3.35 -1.10 6.06
CA ASP A 44 3.07 -2.54 6.22
C ASP A 44 1.59 -2.78 6.60
N GLN A 45 1.05 -1.96 7.51
CA GLN A 45 -0.37 -2.04 7.90
C GLN A 45 -1.30 -1.68 6.74
N GLU A 46 -1.02 -0.57 6.03
CA GLU A 46 -1.84 -0.12 4.92
C GLU A 46 -1.85 -1.13 3.76
N ILE A 47 -0.70 -1.76 3.47
CA ILE A 47 -0.61 -2.85 2.49
C ILE A 47 -1.48 -4.03 2.93
N ALA A 48 -1.46 -4.41 4.21
CA ALA A 48 -2.27 -5.51 4.72
C ALA A 48 -3.78 -5.21 4.59
N ASP A 49 -4.20 -4.04 5.05
CA ASP A 49 -5.60 -3.60 5.02
C ASP A 49 -6.14 -3.53 3.58
N LEU A 50 -5.35 -2.94 2.66
CA LEU A 50 -5.73 -2.81 1.26
C LEU A 50 -5.77 -4.17 0.55
N SER A 51 -4.87 -5.09 0.90
CA SER A 51 -4.87 -6.46 0.37
C SER A 51 -6.13 -7.23 0.79
N GLU A 52 -6.53 -7.12 2.05
CA GLU A 52 -7.77 -7.74 2.56
C GLU A 52 -9.02 -7.14 1.89
N ALA A 53 -9.05 -5.82 1.73
CA ALA A 53 -10.16 -5.14 1.04
C ALA A 53 -10.27 -5.57 -0.44
N LYS A 54 -9.14 -5.74 -1.13
CA LYS A 54 -9.08 -6.27 -2.49
C LYS A 54 -9.61 -7.70 -2.57
N GLU A 55 -9.14 -8.59 -1.70
CA GLU A 55 -9.59 -9.99 -1.66
C GLU A 55 -11.09 -10.09 -1.38
N THR A 56 -11.61 -9.27 -0.47
CA THR A 56 -13.05 -9.22 -0.18
C THR A 56 -13.85 -8.75 -1.41
N SER A 57 -13.31 -7.79 -2.16
CA SER A 57 -13.94 -7.29 -3.40
C SER A 57 -13.92 -8.35 -4.52
N GLU A 58 -12.86 -9.14 -4.62
CA GLU A 58 -12.75 -10.28 -5.56
C GLU A 58 -13.78 -11.36 -5.22
N LYS A 59 -13.92 -11.74 -3.95
CA LYS A 59 -14.96 -12.68 -3.50
C LYS A 59 -16.37 -12.16 -3.80
N ALA A 60 -16.60 -10.85 -3.62
CA ALA A 60 -17.88 -10.24 -3.97
C ALA A 60 -18.13 -10.30 -5.48
N LEU A 61 -17.11 -10.09 -6.31
CA LEU A 61 -17.19 -10.20 -7.76
C LEU A 61 -17.54 -11.64 -8.20
N ASP A 62 -16.94 -12.65 -7.59
CA ASP A 62 -17.26 -14.06 -7.86
C ASP A 62 -18.70 -14.40 -7.50
N ALA A 63 -19.20 -13.89 -6.37
CA ALA A 63 -20.61 -14.03 -6.01
C ALA A 63 -21.56 -13.30 -6.98
N MET A 64 -21.11 -12.23 -7.64
CA MET A 64 -21.88 -11.57 -8.71
C MET A 64 -21.85 -12.37 -10.01
N ASN A 65 -20.74 -13.04 -10.33
CA ASN A 65 -20.65 -13.94 -11.50
C ASN A 65 -21.69 -15.06 -11.39
N LEU A 66 -21.76 -15.74 -10.24
CA LEU A 66 -22.75 -16.78 -10.00
C LEU A 66 -24.20 -16.26 -10.18
N ARG A 67 -24.50 -15.06 -9.68
CA ARG A 67 -25.82 -14.44 -9.87
C ARG A 67 -26.12 -14.11 -11.33
N THR A 68 -25.11 -13.70 -12.08
CA THR A 68 -25.24 -13.46 -13.52
C THR A 68 -25.63 -14.76 -14.24
N ASP A 69 -24.96 -15.86 -13.93
CA ASP A 69 -25.22 -17.16 -14.56
C ASP A 69 -26.64 -17.64 -14.30
N ILE A 70 -27.13 -17.52 -13.07
CA ILE A 70 -28.52 -17.86 -12.71
C ILE A 70 -29.52 -16.99 -13.48
N ALA A 71 -29.28 -15.68 -13.57
CA ALA A 71 -30.16 -14.76 -14.29
C ALA A 71 -30.21 -15.08 -15.80
N ILE A 72 -29.06 -15.42 -16.40
CA ILE A 72 -28.96 -15.84 -17.80
C ILE A 72 -29.66 -17.18 -18.02
N GLU A 73 -29.51 -18.16 -17.12
CA GLU A 73 -30.20 -19.44 -17.20
C GLU A 73 -31.73 -19.23 -17.15
N CYS A 74 -32.20 -18.36 -16.25
CA CYS A 74 -33.61 -18.00 -16.14
C CYS A 74 -34.14 -17.36 -17.43
N LEU A 75 -33.40 -16.44 -18.05
CA LEU A 75 -33.75 -15.86 -19.36
C LEU A 75 -33.79 -16.95 -20.45
N THR A 76 -32.79 -17.83 -20.49
CA THR A 76 -32.70 -18.92 -21.48
C THR A 76 -33.88 -19.89 -21.38
N LEU A 77 -34.31 -20.22 -20.16
CA LEU A 77 -35.49 -21.07 -19.93
C LEU A 77 -36.78 -20.39 -20.42
N ARG A 78 -36.87 -19.07 -20.30
CA ARG A 78 -38.03 -18.28 -20.75
C ARG A 78 -38.06 -18.11 -22.26
N ASP A 79 -36.91 -17.91 -22.90
CA ASP A 79 -36.76 -17.92 -24.36
C ASP A 79 -37.21 -19.25 -25.00
N GLY A 80 -37.16 -20.34 -24.23
CA GLY A 80 -37.62 -21.66 -24.64
C GLY A 80 -39.15 -21.84 -24.70
N ARG A 81 -39.95 -20.87 -24.23
CA ARG A 81 -41.42 -20.93 -24.25
C ARG A 81 -41.96 -21.02 -25.69
N ARG A 82 -43.00 -21.83 -25.90
CA ARG A 82 -43.62 -22.03 -27.23
C ARG A 82 -45.13 -21.81 -27.18
N ASN A 83 -45.71 -21.40 -28.31
CA ASN A 83 -47.15 -21.23 -28.51
C ASN A 83 -47.76 -20.11 -27.65
N ILE A 84 -48.86 -20.39 -26.91
CA ILE A 84 -49.70 -19.41 -26.21
C ILE A 84 -48.97 -18.72 -25.03
N GLU A 85 -47.80 -19.24 -24.63
CA GLU A 85 -46.96 -18.74 -23.53
C GLU A 85 -45.91 -17.69 -23.96
N VAL A 86 -45.87 -17.30 -25.25
CA VAL A 86 -45.02 -16.20 -25.73
C VAL A 86 -45.71 -14.87 -25.37
N VAL A 87 -45.49 -14.45 -24.13
CA VAL A 87 -45.97 -13.17 -23.60
C VAL A 87 -44.79 -12.49 -22.94
N GLU A 88 -44.49 -11.25 -23.35
CA GLU A 88 -43.62 -10.35 -22.57
C GLU A 88 -44.30 -10.10 -21.23
N ASP A 89 -43.83 -10.78 -20.19
CA ASP A 89 -44.34 -10.64 -18.83
C ASP A 89 -43.40 -9.78 -17.98
N GLU A 90 -43.97 -9.14 -16.96
CA GLU A 90 -43.23 -8.28 -16.05
C GLU A 90 -41.98 -8.96 -15.43
N PRO A 91 -42.02 -10.26 -15.04
CA PRO A 91 -40.82 -10.96 -14.59
C PRO A 91 -39.65 -11.00 -15.59
N GLU A 92 -39.91 -11.07 -16.91
CA GLU A 92 -38.85 -11.01 -17.94
C GLU A 92 -38.14 -9.65 -17.94
N ASN A 93 -38.92 -8.57 -17.90
CA ASN A 93 -38.39 -7.21 -17.83
C ASN A 93 -37.55 -7.01 -16.55
N GLN A 94 -37.99 -7.57 -15.43
CA GLN A 94 -37.23 -7.51 -14.18
C GLN A 94 -35.93 -8.32 -14.26
N LEU A 95 -35.91 -9.49 -14.92
CA LEU A 95 -34.68 -10.26 -15.14
C LEU A 95 -33.67 -9.50 -16.00
N HIS A 96 -34.11 -8.85 -17.08
CA HIS A 96 -33.22 -8.01 -17.88
C HIS A 96 -32.63 -6.84 -17.08
N LYS A 97 -33.48 -6.19 -16.27
CA LYS A 97 -33.03 -5.12 -15.37
C LYS A 97 -32.06 -5.62 -14.31
N GLU A 98 -32.28 -6.80 -13.76
CA GLU A 98 -31.38 -7.46 -12.80
C GLU A 98 -30.00 -7.71 -13.43
N VAL A 99 -29.95 -8.25 -14.65
CA VAL A 99 -28.69 -8.44 -15.39
C VAL A 99 -27.95 -7.12 -15.60
N GLU A 100 -28.66 -6.06 -16.01
CA GLU A 100 -28.06 -4.73 -16.20
C GLU A 100 -27.47 -4.18 -14.89
N VAL A 101 -28.20 -4.29 -13.78
CA VAL A 101 -27.74 -3.83 -12.46
C VAL A 101 -26.53 -4.65 -12.00
N ILE A 102 -26.56 -5.97 -12.15
CA ILE A 102 -25.44 -6.85 -11.79
C ILE A 102 -24.20 -6.50 -12.62
N ASP A 103 -24.33 -6.27 -13.92
CA ASP A 103 -23.21 -5.87 -14.79
C ASP A 103 -22.61 -4.52 -14.35
N GLY A 104 -23.45 -3.54 -13.99
CA GLY A 104 -23.00 -2.27 -13.42
C GLY A 104 -22.20 -2.45 -12.12
N ILE A 105 -22.67 -3.31 -11.21
CA ILE A 105 -21.97 -3.62 -9.96
C ILE A 105 -20.65 -4.34 -10.23
N LYS A 106 -20.62 -5.31 -11.16
CA LYS A 106 -19.40 -6.04 -11.55
C LYS A 106 -18.33 -5.10 -12.09
N LYS A 107 -18.70 -4.19 -13.00
CA LYS A 107 -17.78 -3.16 -13.53
C LYS A 107 -17.21 -2.30 -12.42
N SER A 108 -18.05 -1.85 -11.48
CA SER A 108 -17.58 -1.06 -10.33
C SER A 108 -16.61 -1.84 -9.43
N LEU A 109 -16.90 -3.11 -9.14
CA LEU A 109 -16.02 -3.98 -8.36
C LEU A 109 -14.68 -4.22 -9.07
N GLN A 110 -14.72 -4.52 -10.37
CA GLN A 110 -13.51 -4.71 -11.19
C GLN A 110 -12.63 -3.46 -11.19
N GLN A 111 -13.22 -2.27 -11.36
CA GLN A 111 -12.47 -1.02 -11.30
C GLN A 111 -11.80 -0.85 -9.93
N ARG A 112 -12.54 -1.05 -8.84
CA ARG A 112 -11.99 -0.94 -7.48
C ARG A 112 -10.86 -1.93 -7.23
N ILE A 113 -10.96 -3.16 -7.74
CA ILE A 113 -9.91 -4.18 -7.63
C ILE A 113 -8.65 -3.71 -8.38
N SER A 114 -8.81 -3.16 -9.59
CA SER A 114 -7.71 -2.60 -10.37
C SER A 114 -7.04 -1.43 -9.66
N ASP A 115 -7.83 -0.46 -9.18
CA ASP A 115 -7.32 0.70 -8.44
C ASP A 115 -6.57 0.26 -7.17
N SER A 116 -7.12 -0.71 -6.44
CA SER A 116 -6.49 -1.25 -5.23
C SER A 116 -5.17 -1.96 -5.56
N PHE A 117 -5.10 -2.68 -6.68
CA PHE A 117 -3.88 -3.31 -7.14
C PHE A 117 -2.79 -2.29 -7.49
N GLU A 118 -3.13 -1.23 -8.23
CA GLU A 118 -2.19 -0.16 -8.55
C GLU A 118 -1.65 0.53 -7.29
N GLN A 119 -2.53 0.83 -6.33
CA GLN A 119 -2.13 1.41 -5.04
C GLN A 119 -1.22 0.46 -4.25
N LEU A 120 -1.49 -0.85 -4.23
CA LEU A 120 -0.61 -1.84 -3.61
C LEU A 120 0.79 -1.83 -4.23
N CYS A 121 0.91 -1.73 -5.56
CA CYS A 121 2.20 -1.63 -6.23
C CYS A 121 2.98 -0.39 -5.78
N LEU A 122 2.31 0.77 -5.71
CA LEU A 122 2.94 2.03 -5.26
C LEU A 122 3.40 1.94 -3.80
N LEU A 123 2.57 1.39 -2.91
CA LEU A 123 2.91 1.19 -1.50
C LEU A 123 4.09 0.23 -1.33
N GLN A 124 4.16 -0.85 -2.12
CA GLN A 124 5.29 -1.77 -2.11
C GLN A 124 6.59 -1.10 -2.56
N GLU A 125 6.54 -0.23 -3.58
CA GLU A 125 7.71 0.53 -4.02
C GLU A 125 8.17 1.51 -2.93
N ALA A 126 7.24 2.30 -2.36
CA ALA A 126 7.52 3.23 -1.26
C ALA A 126 8.15 2.49 -0.07
N ARG A 127 7.63 1.31 0.27
CA ARG A 127 8.17 0.45 1.33
C ARG A 127 9.62 0.05 1.05
N GLN A 128 9.95 -0.40 -0.17
CA GLN A 128 11.32 -0.74 -0.54
C GLN A 128 12.27 0.45 -0.43
N GLN A 129 11.83 1.64 -0.86
CA GLN A 129 12.60 2.87 -0.73
C GLN A 129 12.87 3.23 0.74
N VAL A 130 11.87 3.13 1.62
CA VAL A 130 12.03 3.37 3.06
C VAL A 130 13.01 2.38 3.69
N GLN A 131 12.94 1.10 3.31
CA GLN A 131 13.87 0.07 3.78
C GLN A 131 15.32 0.34 3.34
N ALA A 132 15.53 0.74 2.08
CA ALA A 132 16.86 1.14 1.60
C ALA A 132 17.40 2.33 2.40
N ASN A 133 16.59 3.37 2.61
CA ASN A 133 16.96 4.53 3.42
C ASN A 133 17.33 4.15 4.87
N LEU A 134 16.61 3.21 5.48
CA LEU A 134 16.90 2.69 6.82
C LEU A 134 18.25 1.97 6.88
N MET A 135 18.59 1.19 5.86
CA MET A 135 19.88 0.53 5.74
C MET A 135 21.00 1.55 5.63
N ASP A 136 20.86 2.54 4.75
CA ASP A 136 21.85 3.62 4.57
C ASP A 136 22.06 4.43 5.86
N LYS A 137 20.98 4.77 6.56
CA LYS A 137 21.05 5.48 7.84
C LYS A 137 21.72 4.64 8.93
N SER A 138 21.47 3.33 8.96
CA SER A 138 22.11 2.42 9.92
C SER A 138 23.62 2.29 9.65
N ASN A 139 24.02 2.22 8.38
CA ASN A 139 25.43 2.22 7.98
C ASN A 139 26.13 3.53 8.35
N ALA A 140 25.48 4.69 8.09
CA ALA A 140 26.03 5.99 8.46
C ALA A 140 26.21 6.14 9.97
N ILE A 141 25.25 5.67 10.78
CA ILE A 141 25.36 5.65 12.24
C ILE A 141 26.54 4.76 12.69
N SER A 142 26.72 3.58 12.08
CA SER A 142 27.84 2.69 12.43
C SER A 142 29.19 3.37 12.18
N ILE A 143 29.35 4.01 11.02
CA ILE A 143 30.59 4.73 10.68
C ILE A 143 30.84 5.87 11.67
N ASP A 144 29.81 6.64 12.02
CA ASP A 144 29.96 7.76 12.96
C ASP A 144 30.25 7.30 14.40
N ILE A 145 29.78 6.11 14.81
CA ILE A 145 30.13 5.48 16.09
C ILE A 145 31.58 4.98 16.08
N ASP A 146 32.05 4.41 14.98
CA ASP A 146 33.44 3.92 14.85
C ASP A 146 34.48 5.07 14.83
N GLN A 147 34.05 6.32 14.61
CA GLN A 147 34.88 7.52 14.72
C GLN A 147 34.88 8.17 16.11
N TYR A 148 34.05 7.66 17.04
CA TYR A 148 33.98 8.07 18.43
C TYR A 148 34.94 7.23 19.29
#